data_AF-A0A7S2IE44-F1
#
_entry.id   AF-A0A7S2IE44-F1
#
_cell.length_a   1.000
_cell.length_b   1.000
_cell.length_c   1.000
_cell.angle_alpha   90.00
_cell.angle_beta   90.00
_cell.angle_gamma   90.00
#
_symmetry.space_group_name_H-M   'P 1'
#
loop_
_entity.id
_entity.type
_entity.pdbx_description
1 polymer ?
#
loop_
_entity_poly.entity_id
_entity_poly.type
_entity_poly.pdbx_seq_one_letter_code
_entity_poly.pdbx_strand_id
1 'polypeptide(L)'
;AMHQVWRKRQGIPWNPEQPKGLASNAAHICTTGVMANIPPADPGDLTEAFGWRDPPKLVRAIEGTLSTGPEKAVLRAKALAASLEMMKGAAYLTSLLTAGIVPALNKCCYPEEEPDSKLRAGAVGVIGRLARDGASRIAMLENETFK
;
A
#
# COMPACT_ATOMS: atom_id res chain seq x y z
N ALA A 1 -48.46 30.45 -11.84
CA ALA A 1 -49.69 29.92 -11.22
C ALA A 1 -50.55 29.10 -12.20
N MET A 2 -50.88 29.62 -13.41
CA MET A 2 -51.78 28.93 -14.36
C MET A 2 -51.25 27.56 -14.88
N HIS A 3 -49.92 27.41 -15.03
CA HIS A 3 -49.27 26.15 -15.44
C HIS A 3 -49.30 25.01 -14.40
N GLN A 4 -49.51 25.31 -13.11
CA GLN A 4 -49.55 24.29 -12.06
C GLN A 4 -50.93 23.61 -11.96
N VAL A 5 -52.00 24.30 -12.37
CA VAL A 5 -53.37 23.77 -12.27
C VAL A 5 -53.63 22.67 -13.32
N TRP A 6 -53.01 22.76 -14.50
CA TRP A 6 -53.20 21.81 -15.61
C TRP A 6 -52.51 20.45 -15.36
N ARG A 7 -51.40 20.43 -14.62
CA ARG A 7 -50.64 19.19 -14.33
C ARG A 7 -51.34 18.26 -13.33
N LYS A 8 -52.12 18.80 -12.39
CA LYS A 8 -52.91 18.00 -11.43
C LYS A 8 -54.01 17.15 -12.10
N ARG A 9 -54.58 17.61 -13.22
CA ARG A 9 -55.63 16.86 -13.95
C ARG A 9 -55.09 15.70 -14.79
N GLN A 10 -53.79 15.68 -15.10
CA GLN A 10 -53.16 14.66 -15.94
C GLN A 10 -52.50 13.52 -15.17
N GLY A 11 -52.59 13.50 -13.83
CA GLY A 11 -52.01 12.43 -13.01
C GLY A 11 -50.49 12.35 -13.02
N ILE A 12 -49.80 13.38 -13.50
CA ILE A 12 -48.33 13.39 -13.60
C ILE A 12 -47.74 13.67 -12.21
N PRO A 13 -46.88 12.79 -11.65
CA PRO A 13 -46.23 13.02 -10.37
C PRO A 13 -45.43 14.31 -10.40
N TRP A 14 -45.60 15.15 -9.38
CA TRP A 14 -44.79 16.35 -9.23
C TRP A 14 -43.37 15.96 -8.83
N ASN A 15 -42.38 16.38 -9.63
CA ASN A 15 -40.96 16.31 -9.29
C ASN A 15 -40.46 17.74 -9.09
N PRO A 16 -39.90 18.11 -7.92
CA PRO A 16 -39.37 19.46 -7.72
C PRO A 16 -38.25 19.75 -8.72
N GLU A 17 -38.20 20.98 -9.22
CA GLU A 17 -37.07 21.44 -10.02
C GLU A 17 -35.80 21.40 -9.16
N GLN A 18 -34.77 20.69 -9.64
CA GLN A 18 -33.44 20.71 -9.02
C GLN A 18 -32.96 22.17 -8.90
N PRO A 19 -32.28 22.54 -7.80
CA PRO A 19 -31.87 23.91 -7.58
C PRO A 19 -30.88 24.36 -8.67
N LYS A 20 -31.40 25.07 -9.69
CA LYS A 20 -30.61 25.85 -10.63
C LYS A 20 -30.17 27.12 -9.92
N GLY A 21 -28.94 27.12 -9.41
CA GLY A 21 -28.40 28.26 -8.68
C GLY A 21 -26.91 28.15 -8.42
N LEU A 22 -26.34 29.26 -7.93
CA LEU A 22 -24.92 29.47 -7.64
C LEU A 22 -24.26 28.31 -6.88
N ALA A 23 -25.02 27.59 -6.04
CA ALA A 23 -24.56 26.42 -5.30
C ALA A 23 -24.14 25.23 -6.18
N SER A 24 -24.88 24.96 -7.28
CA SER A 24 -24.50 23.91 -8.24
C SER A 24 -23.26 24.30 -9.07
N ASN A 25 -23.12 25.60 -9.35
CA ASN A 25 -21.96 26.12 -10.07
C ASN A 25 -20.71 26.18 -9.19
N ALA A 26 -20.86 26.53 -7.90
CA ALA A 26 -19.78 26.53 -6.92
C ALA A 26 -19.20 25.12 -6.72
N ALA A 27 -20.06 24.09 -6.67
CA ALA A 27 -19.61 22.70 -6.63
C ALA A 27 -18.77 22.35 -7.86
N HIS A 28 -19.25 22.71 -9.06
CA HIS A 28 -18.51 22.47 -10.32
C HIS A 28 -17.16 23.19 -10.35
N ILE A 29 -17.10 24.46 -9.96
CA ILE A 29 -15.89 25.28 -9.94
C ILE A 29 -14.87 24.74 -8.93
N CYS A 30 -15.32 24.31 -7.75
CA CYS A 30 -14.45 23.68 -6.74
C CYS A 30 -13.91 22.33 -7.21
N THR A 31 -14.71 21.50 -7.91
CA THR A 31 -14.21 20.23 -8.49
C THR A 31 -13.26 20.42 -9.67
N THR A 32 -13.36 21.52 -10.40
CA THR A 32 -12.44 21.86 -11.51
C THR A 32 -11.29 22.75 -11.10
N GLY A 33 -11.14 23.03 -9.79
CA GLY A 33 -9.99 23.76 -9.28
C GLY A 33 -8.71 23.06 -9.74
N VAL A 34 -7.84 23.81 -10.43
CA VAL A 34 -6.49 23.35 -10.79
C VAL A 34 -5.86 22.85 -9.50
N MET A 35 -5.71 21.53 -9.37
CA MET A 35 -5.00 20.98 -8.23
C MET A 35 -3.60 21.58 -8.26
N ALA A 36 -3.22 22.30 -7.19
CA ALA A 36 -1.84 22.70 -7.01
C ALA A 36 -0.95 21.46 -7.14
N ASN A 37 0.25 21.62 -7.71
CA ASN A 37 1.21 20.52 -7.76
C ASN A 37 1.26 19.84 -6.40
N ILE A 38 0.93 18.55 -6.38
CA ILE A 38 0.98 17.74 -5.16
C ILE A 38 2.42 17.87 -4.67
N PRO A 39 2.65 18.41 -3.46
CA PRO A 39 4.00 18.52 -2.93
C PRO A 39 4.60 17.11 -2.89
N PRO A 40 5.89 16.94 -3.23
CA PRO A 40 6.53 15.63 -3.16
C PRO A 40 6.28 15.05 -1.78
N ALA A 41 5.74 13.83 -1.74
CA ALA A 41 5.46 13.13 -0.49
C ALA A 41 6.72 13.10 0.38
N ASP A 42 6.55 13.26 1.69
CA ASP A 42 7.64 13.11 2.64
C ASP A 42 8.29 11.73 2.40
N PRO A 43 9.63 11.61 2.33
CA PRO A 43 10.31 10.32 2.22
C PRO A 43 9.87 9.29 3.27
N GLY A 44 9.32 9.73 4.41
CA GLY A 44 8.73 8.90 5.46
C GLY A 44 7.24 8.55 5.29
N ASP A 45 6.52 9.24 4.40
CA ASP A 45 5.10 9.04 4.10
C ASP A 45 4.92 7.98 3.00
N LEU A 46 4.59 6.79 3.48
CA LEU A 46 4.57 5.56 2.72
C LEU A 46 3.26 5.24 2.02
N THR A 47 2.29 6.15 2.08
CA THR A 47 1.07 6.00 1.28
C THR A 47 1.38 6.01 -0.22
N GLU A 48 2.50 6.60 -0.66
CA GLU A 48 3.00 6.53 -2.05
C GLU A 48 4.39 5.88 -2.21
N ALA A 49 5.24 5.85 -1.18
CA ALA A 49 6.62 5.38 -1.35
C ALA A 49 6.74 3.88 -1.65
N PHE A 50 5.75 3.05 -1.33
CA PHE A 50 5.57 1.75 -1.98
C PHE A 50 4.23 1.79 -2.66
N GLY A 51 4.21 1.79 -4.01
CA GLY A 51 3.00 1.42 -4.71
C GLY A 51 2.53 0.12 -4.08
N TRP A 52 1.37 0.17 -3.41
CA TRP A 52 0.79 -1.00 -2.75
C TRP A 52 0.79 -2.07 -3.84
N ARG A 53 1.63 -3.12 -3.68
CA ARG A 53 1.91 -4.19 -4.67
C ARG A 53 3.15 -4.03 -5.60
N ASP A 54 4.23 -3.42 -5.17
CA ASP A 54 5.56 -3.56 -5.83
C ASP A 54 6.52 -4.44 -5.00
N PRO A 55 6.50 -5.78 -5.19
CA PRO A 55 7.34 -6.70 -4.44
C PRO A 55 8.86 -6.40 -4.57
N PRO A 56 9.42 -6.12 -5.76
CA PRO A 56 10.82 -5.70 -5.89
C PRO A 56 11.18 -4.47 -5.06
N LYS A 57 10.35 -3.43 -5.07
CA LYS A 57 10.60 -2.22 -4.28
C LYS A 57 10.59 -2.53 -2.78
N LEU A 58 9.67 -3.38 -2.33
CA LEU A 58 9.59 -3.81 -0.94
C LEU A 58 10.83 -4.61 -0.52
N VAL A 59 11.35 -5.50 -1.36
CA VAL A 59 12.59 -6.24 -1.09
C VAL A 59 13.78 -5.29 -0.97
N ARG A 60 13.94 -4.34 -1.89
CA ARG A 60 14.98 -3.31 -1.82
C ARG A 60 14.90 -2.44 -0.56
N ALA A 61 13.68 -2.20 -0.08
CA ALA A 61 13.45 -1.52 1.18
C ALA A 61 13.97 -2.33 2.37
N ILE A 62 13.65 -3.64 2.42
CA ILE A 62 14.12 -4.56 3.47
C ILE A 62 15.64 -4.66 3.47
N GLU A 63 16.28 -4.71 2.30
CA GLU A 63 17.74 -4.66 2.16
C GLU A 63 18.33 -3.30 2.56
N GLY A 64 17.49 -2.28 2.68
CA GLY A 64 17.91 -0.95 3.06
C GLY A 64 18.68 -0.23 1.96
N THR A 65 18.40 -0.55 0.68
CA THR A 65 19.04 0.09 -0.49
C THR A 65 18.29 1.32 -0.99
N LEU A 66 17.08 1.58 -0.47
CA LEU A 66 16.24 2.71 -0.88
C LEU A 66 16.50 4.02 -0.12
N SER A 67 17.19 3.96 1.02
CA SER A 67 17.53 5.15 1.82
C SER A 67 18.86 4.93 2.53
N THR A 68 19.63 6.01 2.62
CA THR A 68 20.92 6.08 3.31
C THR A 68 20.86 6.90 4.60
N GLY A 69 19.70 7.48 4.93
CA GLY A 69 19.51 8.38 6.06
C GLY A 69 18.96 7.70 7.32
N PRO A 70 18.72 8.48 8.40
CA PRO A 70 18.14 7.97 9.65
C PRO A 70 16.77 7.30 9.46
N GLU A 71 16.05 7.64 8.39
CA GLU A 71 14.78 7.05 8.01
C GLU A 71 14.89 5.60 7.50
N LYS A 72 16.09 5.12 7.17
CA LYS A 72 16.34 3.76 6.69
C LYS A 72 15.75 2.68 7.60
N ALA A 73 15.95 2.80 8.92
CA ALA A 73 15.44 1.83 9.88
C ALA A 73 13.89 1.84 9.92
N VAL A 74 13.29 3.02 9.83
CA VAL A 74 11.83 3.19 9.82
C VAL A 74 11.24 2.61 8.53
N LEU A 75 11.85 2.87 7.38
CA LEU A 75 11.44 2.31 6.09
C LEU A 75 11.53 0.79 6.09
N ARG A 76 12.59 0.22 6.65
CA ARG A 76 12.77 -1.24 6.79
C ARG A 76 11.72 -1.88 7.68
N ALA A 77 11.47 -1.31 8.86
CA ALA A 77 10.43 -1.80 9.77
C ALA A 77 9.05 -1.79 9.10
N LYS A 78 8.73 -0.70 8.40
CA LYS A 78 7.46 -0.57 7.68
C LYS A 78 7.38 -1.53 6.47
N ALA A 79 8.48 -1.78 5.77
CA ALA A 79 8.54 -2.76 4.68
C ALA A 79 8.30 -4.19 5.19
N LEU A 80 8.87 -4.56 6.34
CA LEU A 80 8.60 -5.85 6.99
C LEU A 80 7.11 -5.98 7.34
N ALA A 81 6.49 -4.94 7.90
CA ALA A 81 5.04 -4.94 8.17
C ALA A 81 4.20 -5.07 6.89
N ALA A 82 4.55 -4.34 5.82
CA ALA A 82 3.87 -4.41 4.54
C ALA A 82 4.00 -5.80 3.89
N SER A 83 5.13 -6.50 4.08
CA SER A 83 5.30 -7.86 3.58
C SER A 83 4.32 -8.85 4.20
N LEU A 84 4.06 -8.74 5.51
CA LEU A 84 3.08 -9.57 6.21
C LEU A 84 1.66 -9.36 5.66
N GLU A 85 1.31 -8.11 5.36
CA GLU A 85 0.03 -7.75 4.77
C GLU A 85 -0.12 -8.32 3.36
N MET A 86 0.92 -8.24 2.52
CA MET A 86 0.91 -8.82 1.17
C MET A 86 0.76 -10.35 1.20
N MET A 87 1.35 -11.03 2.18
CA MET A 87 1.25 -12.49 2.35
C MET A 87 -0.16 -12.99 2.72
N LYS A 88 -1.16 -12.10 2.90
CA LYS A 88 -2.57 -12.49 3.00
C LYS A 88 -3.15 -12.96 1.67
N GLY A 89 -2.62 -12.50 0.53
CA GLY A 89 -3.06 -12.89 -0.81
C GLY A 89 -2.08 -13.84 -1.50
N ALA A 90 -2.56 -14.98 -1.99
CA ALA A 90 -1.72 -16.00 -2.65
C ALA A 90 -0.95 -15.46 -3.87
N ALA A 91 -1.59 -14.61 -4.70
CA ALA A 91 -0.92 -14.02 -5.87
C ALA A 91 0.28 -13.14 -5.47
N TYR A 92 0.15 -12.37 -4.40
CA TYR A 92 1.22 -11.49 -3.91
C TYR A 92 2.33 -12.26 -3.22
N LEU A 93 2.00 -13.37 -2.57
CA LEU A 93 2.99 -14.27 -1.99
C LEU A 93 3.95 -14.77 -3.08
N THR A 94 3.41 -15.29 -4.19
CA THR A 94 4.24 -15.73 -5.32
C THR A 94 5.10 -14.59 -5.85
N SER A 95 4.54 -13.38 -6.02
CA SER A 95 5.32 -12.23 -6.48
C SER A 95 6.45 -11.82 -5.53
N LEU A 96 6.25 -11.94 -4.21
CA LEU A 96 7.29 -11.68 -3.21
C LEU A 96 8.42 -12.72 -3.26
N LEU A 97 8.06 -14.00 -3.42
CA LEU A 97 9.03 -15.08 -3.59
C LEU A 97 9.88 -14.86 -4.85
N THR A 98 9.25 -14.53 -5.99
CA THR A 98 9.97 -14.25 -7.24
C THR A 98 10.85 -13.00 -7.16
N ALA A 99 10.50 -12.05 -6.28
CA ALA A 99 11.31 -10.84 -6.05
C ALA A 99 12.50 -11.08 -5.11
N GLY A 100 12.67 -12.29 -4.56
CA GLY A 100 13.81 -12.61 -3.71
C GLY A 100 13.65 -12.15 -2.26
N ILE A 101 12.42 -12.17 -1.72
CA ILE A 101 12.20 -11.77 -0.32
C ILE A 101 12.94 -12.66 0.69
N VAL A 102 13.10 -13.95 0.41
CA VAL A 102 13.71 -14.92 1.33
C VAL A 102 15.18 -14.58 1.61
N PRO A 103 16.07 -14.40 0.60
CA PRO A 103 17.43 -13.92 0.83
C PRO A 103 17.52 -12.62 1.63
N ALA A 104 16.66 -11.64 1.31
CA ALA A 104 16.67 -10.35 2.01
C ALA A 104 16.29 -10.49 3.50
N LEU A 105 15.32 -11.36 3.81
CA LEU A 105 14.94 -11.66 5.20
C LEU A 105 16.02 -12.45 5.94
N ASN A 106 16.69 -13.40 5.27
CA ASN A 106 17.77 -14.18 5.88
C ASN A 106 18.89 -13.27 6.36
N LYS A 107 19.35 -12.37 5.49
CA LYS A 107 20.32 -11.32 5.84
C LYS A 107 19.87 -10.50 7.06
N CYS A 108 18.61 -10.08 7.07
CA CYS A 108 18.05 -9.33 8.19
C CYS A 108 17.95 -10.11 9.51
N CYS A 109 18.07 -11.45 9.51
CA CYS A 109 18.00 -12.24 10.74
C CYS A 109 19.35 -12.37 11.44
N TYR A 110 20.46 -12.20 10.73
CA TYR A 110 21.79 -12.36 11.32
C TYR A 110 22.23 -11.08 12.04
N PRO A 111 22.72 -11.18 13.29
CA PRO A 111 23.18 -10.02 14.05
C PRO A 111 24.40 -9.32 13.43
N GLU A 112 25.18 -10.03 12.61
CA GLU A 112 26.33 -9.49 11.88
C GLU A 112 25.90 -8.57 10.72
N GLU A 113 24.76 -8.85 10.10
CA GLU A 113 24.21 -8.06 8.99
C GLU A 113 23.16 -7.04 9.44
N GLU A 114 22.45 -7.33 10.54
CA GLU A 114 21.43 -6.45 11.11
C GLU A 114 21.66 -6.23 12.61
N PRO A 115 22.18 -5.06 13.04
CA PRO A 115 22.39 -4.76 14.45
C PRO A 115 21.09 -4.44 15.21
N ASP A 116 20.02 -3.98 14.56
CA ASP A 116 18.75 -3.64 15.23
C ASP A 116 17.93 -4.91 15.56
N SER A 117 17.80 -5.20 16.86
CA SER A 117 17.06 -6.36 17.36
C SER A 117 15.58 -6.34 16.99
N LYS A 118 14.96 -5.16 16.82
CA LYS A 118 13.57 -5.03 16.42
C LYS A 118 13.38 -5.40 14.95
N LEU A 119 14.31 -4.99 14.08
CA LEU A 119 14.31 -5.38 12.68
C LEU A 119 14.53 -6.89 12.53
N ARG A 120 15.47 -7.47 13.31
CA ARG A 120 15.65 -8.93 13.36
C ARG A 120 14.37 -9.65 13.78
N ALA A 121 13.73 -9.22 14.86
CA ALA A 121 12.47 -9.81 15.32
C ALA A 121 11.34 -9.70 14.28
N GLY A 122 11.27 -8.55 13.58
CA GLY A 122 10.36 -8.36 12.47
C GLY A 122 10.62 -9.35 11.33
N ALA A 123 11.86 -9.48 10.89
CA ALA A 123 12.26 -10.41 9.83
C ALA A 123 11.95 -11.87 10.19
N VAL A 124 12.23 -12.30 11.42
CA VAL A 124 11.85 -13.62 11.93
C VAL A 124 10.34 -13.83 11.88
N GLY A 125 9.55 -12.82 12.23
CA GLY A 125 8.09 -12.86 12.10
C GLY A 125 7.62 -13.09 10.67
N VAL A 126 8.24 -12.41 9.69
CA VAL A 126 7.95 -12.59 8.26
C VAL A 126 8.32 -13.99 7.79
N ILE A 127 9.51 -14.48 8.13
CA ILE A 127 9.96 -15.83 7.82
C ILE A 127 9.01 -16.88 8.41
N GLY A 128 8.61 -16.71 9.67
CA GLY A 128 7.66 -17.61 10.33
C GLY A 128 6.31 -17.66 9.61
N ARG A 129 5.88 -16.56 8.99
CA ARG A 129 4.66 -16.54 8.16
C ARG A 129 4.87 -17.26 6.83
N LEU A 130 6.00 -17.04 6.16
CA LEU A 130 6.39 -17.71 4.91
C LEU A 130 6.46 -19.24 5.11
N ALA A 131 7.06 -19.70 6.19
CA ALA A 131 7.22 -21.13 6.47
C ALA A 131 5.89 -21.91 6.58
N ARG A 132 4.76 -21.22 6.79
CA ARG A 132 3.43 -21.84 6.79
C ARG A 132 2.95 -22.24 5.39
N ASP A 133 3.50 -21.63 4.35
CA ASP A 133 3.15 -21.90 2.96
C ASP A 133 4.12 -22.89 2.30
N GLY A 134 3.60 -23.80 1.47
CA GLY A 134 4.37 -24.87 0.84
C GLY A 134 5.40 -24.39 -0.18
N ALA A 135 5.01 -23.47 -1.06
CA ALA A 135 5.90 -22.91 -2.09
C ALA A 135 7.01 -22.07 -1.44
N SER A 136 6.66 -21.33 -0.40
CA SER A 136 7.60 -20.54 0.39
C SER A 136 8.64 -21.41 1.10
N ARG A 137 8.25 -22.57 1.65
CA ARG A 137 9.20 -23.52 2.25
C ARG A 137 10.22 -24.05 1.23
N ILE A 138 9.79 -24.35 0.01
CA ILE A 138 10.70 -24.80 -1.06
C ILE A 138 11.71 -23.70 -1.36
N ALA A 139 11.25 -22.47 -1.57
CA ALA A 139 12.12 -21.32 -1.79
C ALA A 139 13.09 -21.07 -0.61
N MET A 140 12.67 -21.31 0.63
CA MET A 140 13.55 -21.23 1.81
C MET A 140 14.65 -22.29 1.79
N LEU A 141 14.31 -23.53 1.45
CA LEU A 141 15.28 -24.63 1.34
C LEU A 141 16.30 -24.39 0.21
N GLU A 142 15.85 -23.88 -0.94
CA GLU A 142 16.72 -23.55 -2.07
C GLU A 142 17.72 -22.42 -1.76
N ASN A 143 17.38 -21.54 -0.82
CA ASN A 143 18.23 -20.41 -0.41
C ASN A 143 19.03 -20.68 0.88
N GLU A 144 19.24 -21.97 1.22
CA GLU A 144 20.03 -22.44 2.38
C GLU A 144 19.76 -21.66 3.68
N THR A 145 18.51 -21.67 4.17
CA THR A 145 18.10 -20.97 5.40
C THR A 145 18.75 -21.44 6.73
N PHE A 146 19.83 -22.23 6.71
CA PHE A 146 20.56 -22.64 7.91
C PHE A 146 22.05 -22.83 7.62
N LYS A 147 22.85 -21.81 7.90
CA LYS A 147 24.28 -21.97 8.24
C LYS A 147 24.50 -21.47 9.65
#